data_AF-A0A4Q3CGQ2-F1
#
_entry.id   AF-A0A4Q3CGQ2-F1
#
_cell.length_a   1.000
_cell.length_b   1.000
_cell.length_c   1.000
_cell.angle_alpha   90.00
_cell.angle_beta   90.00
_cell.angle_gamma   90.00
#
_symmetry.space_group_name_H-M   'P 1'
#
loop_
_entity.id
_entity.type
_entity.pdbx_description
1 polymer ?
#
loop_
_entity_poly.entity_id
_entity_poly.type
_entity_poly.pdbx_seq_one_letter_code
_entity_poly.pdbx_strand_id
1 'polypeptide(L)'
;MTLSDSIRPPEDSSGPKDADPSARLHELVLKSLDDDQAVETVTIPLAGKSSIADHMVIASGRSTRQVASMATKLADKIKSETGRAV
;
A
#
# COMPACT_ATOMS: atom_id res chain seq x y z
N MET A 1 44.96 8.74 17.18
CA MET A 1 44.61 8.18 15.85
C MET A 1 44.02 6.80 16.08
N THR A 2 42.73 6.76 16.43
CA THR A 2 41.95 5.53 16.61
C THR A 2 40.61 5.79 15.93
N LEU A 3 40.40 5.07 14.83
CA LEU A 3 39.29 5.23 13.92
C LEU A 3 37.97 4.88 14.62
N SER A 4 37.04 5.83 14.61
CA SER A 4 35.62 5.61 14.88
C SER A 4 35.04 4.80 13.71
N ASP A 5 34.81 3.51 13.88
CA ASP A 5 33.97 2.76 12.95
C ASP A 5 32.53 2.84 13.43
N SER A 6 31.84 3.85 12.90
CA SER A 6 30.42 4.07 13.02
C SER A 6 29.71 3.02 12.17
N ILE A 7 29.31 1.91 12.78
CA ILE A 7 28.41 0.95 12.15
C ILE A 7 27.02 1.60 12.09
N ARG A 8 26.68 2.14 10.91
CA ARG A 8 25.33 2.55 10.55
C ARG A 8 24.48 1.29 10.31
N PRO A 9 23.25 1.20 10.82
CA PRO A 9 22.32 0.18 10.36
C PRO A 9 21.99 0.39 8.86
N PRO A 10 21.67 -0.68 8.10
CA PRO A 10 21.20 -0.55 6.74
C PRO A 10 19.84 0.16 6.75
N GLU A 11 19.80 1.36 6.19
CA GLU A 11 18.57 2.09 5.94
C GLU A 11 17.83 1.42 4.79
N ASP A 12 16.80 0.63 5.11
CA ASP A 12 15.81 0.17 4.14
C ASP A 12 15.21 1.39 3.45
N SER A 13 15.64 1.58 2.22
CA SER A 13 15.40 2.77 1.42
C SER A 13 13.95 2.81 0.94
N SER A 14 13.12 3.60 1.60
CA SER A 14 11.92 4.17 0.96
C SER A 14 11.83 5.66 1.31
N GLY A 15 12.74 6.43 0.71
CA GLY A 15 12.65 7.89 0.71
C GLY A 15 11.35 8.36 0.04
N PRO A 16 10.86 9.56 0.41
CA PRO A 16 9.60 10.10 -0.09
C PRO A 16 9.79 10.45 -1.58
N LYS A 17 9.28 9.60 -2.47
CA LYS A 17 9.14 9.96 -3.88
C LYS A 17 7.88 10.78 -4.03
N ASP A 18 8.07 12.08 -4.09
CA ASP A 18 7.06 13.04 -4.48
C ASP A 18 6.37 12.61 -5.78
N ALA A 19 5.07 12.31 -5.68
CA ALA A 19 4.07 12.25 -6.74
C ALA A 19 4.15 11.14 -7.82
N ASP A 20 4.57 9.92 -7.47
CA ASP A 20 4.27 8.76 -8.32
C ASP A 20 2.75 8.42 -8.24
N PRO A 21 2.03 8.27 -9.37
CA PRO A 21 0.61 7.91 -9.37
C PRO A 21 0.32 6.60 -8.62
N SER A 22 1.27 5.66 -8.63
CA SER A 22 1.20 4.40 -7.89
C SER A 22 1.25 4.59 -6.37
N ALA A 23 2.07 5.53 -5.89
CA ALA A 23 2.15 5.87 -4.46
C ALA A 23 0.84 6.50 -3.96
N ARG A 24 0.25 7.42 -4.74
CA ARG A 24 -1.06 8.00 -4.41
C ARG A 24 -2.18 6.96 -4.38
N LEU A 25 -2.16 6.03 -5.34
CA LEU A 25 -3.11 4.92 -5.36
C LEU A 25 -2.95 4.01 -4.14
N HIS A 26 -1.70 3.72 -3.75
CA HIS A 26 -1.41 2.91 -2.58
C HIS A 26 -1.91 3.56 -1.28
N GLU A 27 -1.66 4.86 -1.09
CA GLU A 27 -2.19 5.63 0.04
C GLU A 27 -3.72 5.63 0.08
N LEU A 28 -4.39 5.80 -1.06
CA LEU A 28 -5.85 5.75 -1.17
C LEU A 28 -6.39 4.38 -0.74
N VAL A 29 -5.77 3.30 -1.20
CA VAL A 29 -6.16 1.93 -0.84
C VAL A 29 -6.00 1.75 0.67
N LEU A 30 -4.86 2.12 1.24
CA LEU A 30 -4.63 2.00 2.69
C LEU A 30 -5.65 2.81 3.50
N LYS A 31 -5.91 4.05 3.10
CA LYS A 31 -6.90 4.90 3.76
C LYS A 31 -8.30 4.29 3.70
N SER A 32 -8.70 3.74 2.55
CA SER A 32 -10.02 3.13 2.44
C SER A 32 -10.15 1.85 3.26
N LEU A 33 -9.08 1.06 3.36
CA LEU A 33 -9.06 -0.14 4.21
C LEU A 33 -9.13 0.24 5.69
N ASP A 34 -8.47 1.33 6.09
CA ASP A 34 -8.53 1.88 7.46
C ASP A 34 -9.93 2.43 7.79
N ASP A 35 -10.53 3.21 6.88
CA ASP A 35 -11.91 3.73 7.01
C ASP A 35 -12.94 2.60 7.23
N ASP A 36 -12.76 1.47 6.54
CA ASP A 36 -13.63 0.28 6.65
C ASP A 36 -13.20 -0.70 7.76
N GLN A 37 -12.24 -0.30 8.61
CA GLN A 37 -11.72 -1.06 9.75
C GLN A 37 -11.23 -2.46 9.37
N ALA A 38 -10.42 -2.54 8.32
CA ALA A 38 -9.74 -3.76 7.94
C ALA A 38 -8.78 -4.25 9.03
N VAL A 39 -8.58 -5.56 9.08
CA VAL A 39 -7.72 -6.26 10.04
C VAL A 39 -6.50 -6.79 9.29
N GLU A 40 -5.34 -6.79 9.94
CA GLU A 40 -4.11 -7.39 9.39
C GLU A 40 -3.73 -6.82 7.99
N THR A 41 -3.80 -5.51 7.83
CA THR A 41 -3.40 -4.85 6.58
C THR A 41 -1.88 -4.92 6.40
N VAL A 42 -1.42 -5.64 5.39
CA VAL A 42 0.00 -5.81 5.03
C VAL A 42 0.23 -5.29 3.62
N THR A 43 1.25 -4.44 3.47
CA THR A 43 1.74 -3.99 2.16
C THR A 43 3.01 -4.73 1.79
N ILE A 44 3.05 -5.29 0.59
CA ILE A 44 4.21 -5.97 0.02
C ILE A 44 4.65 -5.17 -1.22
N PRO A 45 5.83 -4.53 -1.21
CA PRO A 45 6.39 -3.92 -2.43
C PRO A 45 6.82 -5.02 -3.39
N LEU A 46 6.34 -4.93 -4.63
CA LEU A 46 6.64 -5.86 -5.72
C LEU A 46 7.68 -5.32 -6.70
N ALA A 47 8.11 -4.08 -6.53
CA ALA A 47 9.19 -3.48 -7.28
C ALA A 47 10.42 -4.40 -7.33
N GLY A 48 10.84 -4.77 -8.54
CA GLY A 48 12.00 -5.65 -8.78
C GLY A 48 11.75 -7.15 -8.58
N LYS A 49 10.55 -7.58 -8.15
CA LYS A 49 10.18 -9.00 -7.99
C LYS A 49 9.17 -9.47 -9.02
N SER A 50 8.28 -8.59 -9.46
CA SER A 50 7.22 -8.89 -10.44
C SER A 50 6.95 -7.68 -11.32
N SER A 51 6.64 -7.91 -12.60
CA SER A 51 6.19 -6.87 -13.54
C SER A 51 4.67 -6.68 -13.55
N ILE A 52 3.93 -7.42 -12.73
CA ILE A 52 2.46 -7.38 -12.69
C ILE A 52 1.95 -6.12 -12.00
N ALA A 53 2.60 -5.69 -10.92
CA ALA A 53 2.19 -4.52 -10.12
C ALA A 53 3.37 -3.94 -9.31
N ASP A 54 3.23 -2.69 -8.87
CA ASP A 54 4.22 -2.01 -8.02
C ASP A 54 4.07 -2.40 -6.53
N HIS A 55 2.82 -2.47 -6.06
CA HIS A 55 2.46 -2.76 -4.67
C HIS A 55 1.33 -3.79 -4.61
N MET A 56 1.42 -4.70 -3.63
CA MET A 56 0.35 -5.62 -3.28
C MET A 56 -0.09 -5.32 -1.84
N VAL A 57 -1.38 -5.18 -1.62
CA VAL A 57 -1.97 -4.96 -0.30
C VAL A 57 -2.88 -6.13 0.03
N ILE A 58 -2.65 -6.74 1.18
CA ILE A 58 -3.46 -7.83 1.72
C ILE A 58 -4.15 -7.31 2.96
N ALA A 59 -5.46 -7.50 3.07
CA ALA A 59 -6.24 -7.11 4.22
C ALA A 59 -7.34 -8.13 4.50
N SER A 60 -7.66 -8.31 5.77
CA SER A 60 -8.67 -9.24 6.27
C SER A 60 -9.89 -8.47 6.77
N GLY A 61 -11.10 -9.01 6.54
CA GLY A 61 -12.33 -8.51 7.14
C GLY A 61 -12.81 -9.40 8.28
N ARG A 62 -13.62 -8.85 9.19
CA ARG A 62 -14.23 -9.59 10.31
C ARG A 62 -15.43 -10.45 9.88
N SER A 63 -15.95 -10.24 8.67
CA SER A 63 -17.03 -11.04 8.09
C SER A 63 -17.01 -10.97 6.57
N THR A 64 -17.57 -11.98 5.90
CA THR A 64 -17.72 -12.01 4.43
C THR A 64 -18.48 -10.78 3.90
N ARG A 65 -19.51 -10.34 4.63
CA ARG A 65 -20.27 -9.13 4.26
C ARG A 65 -19.41 -7.87 4.32
N GLN A 66 -18.57 -7.74 5.36
CA GLN A 66 -17.64 -6.61 5.47
C GLN A 66 -16.63 -6.62 4.33
N VAL A 67 -16.03 -7.78 4.03
CA VAL A 67 -15.09 -7.94 2.92
C VAL A 67 -15.74 -7.52 1.60
N ALA A 68 -16.94 -8.00 1.31
CA ALA A 68 -17.67 -7.64 0.09
C ALA A 68 -17.94 -6.13 0.01
N SER A 69 -18.43 -5.51 1.09
CA SER A 69 -18.69 -4.07 1.12
C SER A 69 -17.42 -3.24 0.96
N MET A 70 -16.32 -3.66 1.58
CA MET A 70 -15.03 -2.97 1.51
C MET A 70 -14.46 -3.04 0.09
N ALA A 71 -14.54 -4.20 -0.55
CA ALA A 71 -14.10 -4.39 -1.93
C ALA A 71 -14.91 -3.51 -2.92
N THR A 72 -16.24 -3.48 -2.80
CA THR A 72 -17.09 -2.62 -3.66
C THR A 72 -16.77 -1.14 -3.44
N LYS A 73 -16.74 -0.68 -2.19
CA LYS A 73 -16.42 0.73 -1.88
C LYS A 73 -15.05 1.13 -2.38
N LEU A 74 -14.06 0.25 -2.25
CA LEU A 74 -12.70 0.50 -2.74
C LEU A 74 -12.67 0.61 -4.27
N ALA A 75 -13.34 -0.30 -4.99
CA ALA A 75 -13.43 -0.24 -6.45
C ALA A 75 -14.10 1.08 -6.92
N ASP A 76 -15.18 1.50 -6.24
CA ASP A 76 -15.87 2.76 -6.54
C ASP A 76 -14.97 3.98 -6.27
N LYS A 77 -14.25 4.00 -5.14
CA LYS A 77 -13.28 5.07 -4.82
C LYS A 77 -12.14 5.14 -5.84
N ILE A 78 -11.56 3.99 -6.22
CA ILE A 78 -10.48 3.94 -7.23
C ILE A 78 -10.99 4.48 -8.57
N LYS A 79 -12.20 4.09 -8.98
CA LYS A 79 -12.82 4.58 -10.22
C LYS A 79 -13.08 6.09 -10.18
N SER A 80 -13.54 6.61 -9.05
CA SER A 80 -13.75 8.05 -8.87
C SER A 80 -12.46 8.86 -9.00
N GLU A 81 -11.36 8.38 -8.41
CA GLU A 81 -10.10 9.12 -8.35
C GLU A 81 -9.23 8.94 -9.59
N THR A 82 -9.27 7.77 -10.24
CA THR A 82 -8.43 7.49 -11.42
C THR A 82 -9.18 7.55 -12.75
N GLY A 83 -10.52 7.58 -12.72
CA GLY A 83 -11.36 7.47 -13.91
C GLY A 83 -11.31 6.11 -14.61
N ARG A 84 -10.62 5.11 -14.03
CA ARG A 84 -10.48 3.75 -14.59
C ARG A 84 -11.23 2.74 -13.72
N ALA A 85 -11.99 1.86 -14.37
CA ALA A 85 -12.63 0.74 -13.68
C ALA A 85 -11.59 -0.36 -13.40
N VAL A 86 -11.66 -0.95 -12.21
CA VAL A 86 -10.86 -2.09 -11.75
C VAL A 86 -11.76 -3.24 -11.35
#